data_AF-A0A133XSF7-F1
#
_entry.id   AF-A0A133XSF7-F1
#
_cell.length_a   1.000
_cell.length_b   1.000
_cell.length_c   1.000
_cell.angle_alpha   90.00
_cell.angle_beta   90.00
_cell.angle_gamma   90.00
#
_symmetry.space_group_name_H-M   'P 1'
#
loop_
_entity.id
_entity.type
_entity.pdbx_description
1 polymer ?
#
loop_
_entity_poly.entity_id
_entity_poly.type
_entity_poly.pdbx_seq_one_letter_code
_entity_poly.pdbx_strand_id
1 'polypeptide(L)'
;MLPARCPECGHNLANICDTNSALANAKKLATQRRGFRSRQFADDGETMTAALVRKHPWDGKAKYIALLLCIAAVGLVVFVLWHMQVVGGVTLPDVVGWRIERAQPQLERAGFKVRTTSKLADEPEGLILEMDPKPQARIIPGTTITLVVSKPRIMPEVVGKTKDEATKLLEEQGLTWEFAEKPDDGTPDLVLDSSVKAGSPASSKKKIALTISKKREIPNLVSLSEADATKALEALEVKIKVSYVIPAAGQKEGIVVKTDPAYGTVVTKDSVVTMTVTKNLGKTIEAYAKEIVNAVYSGDPEAGGYTGGSVLKQYADPTMTIGGKSIKDASEQEVYQAFVKQGIRLPEGVDARIGVLTRSVVHIESVAAGSDGAVSVRVVVKWDWSKLGGEYAQVTSTDTHEIKLQFNRSAQLTSFSDPAGDIPEYTMS
;
A
#
# COMPACT_ATOMS: atom_id res chain seq x y z
N MET A 1 23.92 -76.88 -51.03
CA MET A 1 24.66 -77.18 -52.27
C MET A 1 24.50 -76.02 -53.23
N LEU A 2 25.57 -75.27 -53.48
CA LEU A 2 25.93 -74.60 -54.74
C LEU A 2 27.40 -74.16 -54.59
N PRO A 3 28.25 -74.31 -55.62
CA PRO A 3 29.70 -74.46 -55.47
C PRO A 3 30.47 -73.13 -55.50
N ALA A 4 31.53 -73.06 -54.70
CA ALA A 4 32.46 -71.94 -54.62
C ALA A 4 33.50 -71.98 -55.76
N ARG A 5 33.69 -70.85 -56.46
CA ARG A 5 34.81 -70.57 -57.38
C ARG A 5 35.34 -69.16 -57.07
N CYS A 6 36.66 -68.97 -57.06
CA CYS A 6 37.29 -67.68 -56.74
C CYS A 6 37.32 -66.73 -57.96
N PRO A 7 37.03 -65.42 -57.82
CA PRO A 7 36.66 -64.54 -58.94
C PRO A 7 37.81 -64.03 -59.82
N GLU A 8 39.07 -64.34 -59.51
CA GLU A 8 40.22 -63.83 -60.29
C GLU A 8 40.99 -64.90 -61.07
N CYS A 9 40.73 -66.21 -60.89
CA CYS A 9 41.50 -67.26 -61.59
C CYS A 9 40.79 -68.60 -61.90
N GLY A 10 39.53 -68.81 -61.49
CA GLY A 10 38.63 -69.79 -62.12
C GLY A 10 38.94 -71.30 -62.03
N HIS A 11 39.94 -71.76 -61.25
CA HIS A 11 40.22 -73.20 -61.07
C HIS A 11 39.70 -73.79 -59.76
N ASN A 12 39.32 -75.07 -59.79
CA ASN A 12 38.69 -75.84 -58.71
C ASN A 12 39.73 -76.72 -58.01
N LEU A 13 39.75 -76.75 -56.67
CA LEU A 13 40.72 -77.49 -55.86
C LEU A 13 40.37 -78.98 -55.82
N ALA A 14 41.08 -79.79 -56.61
CA ALA A 14 41.18 -81.23 -56.41
C ALA A 14 42.66 -81.64 -56.55
N ASN A 15 43.18 -82.21 -55.47
CA ASN A 15 44.42 -82.98 -55.32
C ASN A 15 45.73 -82.36 -55.86
N ILE A 16 46.65 -82.06 -54.94
CA ILE A 16 47.89 -82.84 -54.80
C ILE A 16 48.53 -82.48 -53.45
N CYS A 17 48.81 -83.53 -52.68
CA CYS A 17 49.50 -83.56 -51.42
C CYS A 17 50.98 -83.13 -51.54
N ASP A 18 51.57 -82.93 -50.37
CA ASP A 18 52.99 -83.06 -50.07
C ASP A 18 53.92 -81.84 -50.17
N THR A 19 54.21 -81.37 -48.95
CA THR A 19 55.55 -81.14 -48.40
C THR A 19 56.32 -79.91 -48.85
N ASN A 20 56.51 -78.99 -47.90
CA ASN A 20 57.74 -78.24 -47.57
C ASN A 20 58.55 -77.55 -48.69
N SER A 21 58.04 -77.49 -49.91
CA SER A 21 58.75 -76.98 -51.09
C SER A 21 58.29 -75.57 -51.50
N ALA A 22 57.17 -75.09 -50.96
CA ALA A 22 56.68 -73.73 -51.18
C ALA A 22 57.54 -72.64 -50.49
N LEU A 23 58.22 -72.97 -49.39
CA LEU A 23 59.14 -72.03 -48.72
C LEU A 23 60.53 -71.99 -49.38
N ALA A 24 60.94 -73.08 -50.06
CA ALA A 24 62.22 -73.18 -50.75
C ALA A 24 62.20 -72.56 -52.16
N ASN A 25 61.05 -72.60 -52.85
CA ASN A 25 60.89 -72.01 -54.19
C ASN A 25 60.68 -70.49 -54.17
N ALA A 26 60.17 -69.91 -53.07
CA ALA A 26 60.15 -68.46 -52.87
C ALA A 26 61.57 -67.86 -52.72
N LYS A 27 62.51 -68.61 -52.14
CA LYS A 27 63.92 -68.21 -52.03
C LYS A 27 64.71 -68.37 -53.32
N LYS A 28 64.32 -69.25 -54.25
CA LYS A 28 64.96 -69.38 -55.57
C LYS A 28 64.47 -68.34 -56.59
N LEU A 29 63.22 -67.88 -56.49
CA LEU A 29 62.69 -66.78 -57.32
C LEU A 29 63.21 -65.38 -56.92
N ALA A 30 63.64 -65.19 -55.67
CA ALA A 30 64.31 -63.95 -55.24
C ALA A 30 65.77 -63.85 -55.76
N THR A 31 66.40 -64.97 -56.11
CA THR A 31 67.80 -65.02 -56.57
C THR A 31 67.92 -65.12 -58.11
N GLN A 32 66.84 -65.52 -58.80
CA GLN A 32 66.79 -65.61 -60.28
C GLN A 32 66.40 -64.29 -60.98
N ARG A 33 66.14 -63.20 -60.22
CA ARG A 33 66.00 -61.83 -60.74
C ARG A 33 67.33 -61.05 -60.81
N ARG A 34 68.43 -61.60 -60.29
CA ARG A 34 69.79 -61.01 -60.40
C ARG A 34 70.63 -61.59 -61.56
N GLY A 35 70.11 -62.52 -62.35
CA GLY A 35 70.84 -63.17 -63.45
C GLY A 35 70.36 -62.85 -64.87
N PHE A 36 69.31 -62.05 -65.04
CA PHE A 36 68.65 -61.84 -66.35
C PHE A 36 68.95 -60.48 -66.99
N ARG A 37 70.17 -59.96 -66.80
CA ARG A 37 70.61 -58.72 -67.46
C ARG A 37 71.98 -58.81 -68.13
N SER A 38 72.43 -60.02 -68.45
CA SER A 38 73.60 -60.25 -69.29
C SER A 38 73.46 -61.53 -70.09
N ARG A 39 72.82 -61.46 -71.27
CA ARG A 39 73.34 -62.02 -72.53
C ARG A 39 72.34 -61.82 -73.66
N GLN A 40 72.91 -61.36 -74.78
CA GLN A 40 72.48 -61.50 -76.16
C GLN A 40 71.32 -60.63 -76.66
N PHE A 41 71.68 -59.47 -77.19
CA PHE A 41 71.52 -59.26 -78.62
C PHE A 41 72.92 -59.15 -79.23
N ALA A 42 73.25 -60.12 -80.08
CA ALA A 42 74.34 -60.05 -81.03
C ALA A 42 73.65 -60.21 -82.39
N ASP A 43 73.69 -59.17 -83.22
CA ASP A 43 74.46 -59.17 -84.46
C ASP A 43 74.37 -57.76 -85.08
N ASP A 44 75.26 -57.51 -86.04
CA ASP A 44 75.33 -56.35 -86.93
C ASP A 44 76.22 -55.21 -86.41
N GLY A 45 77.48 -55.32 -86.78
CA GLY A 45 78.49 -54.32 -86.54
C GLY A 45 78.17 -52.99 -87.21
N GLU A 46 78.39 -51.91 -86.48
CA GLU A 46 79.05 -50.68 -86.95
C GLU A 46 79.14 -49.68 -85.78
N THR A 47 80.38 -49.24 -85.53
CA THR A 47 80.79 -47.98 -84.89
C THR A 47 79.98 -47.39 -83.72
N MET A 48 80.65 -47.38 -82.56
CA MET A 48 80.37 -46.65 -81.32
C MET A 48 79.63 -45.30 -81.46
N THR A 49 78.52 -45.15 -80.74
CA THR A 49 78.18 -43.89 -80.05
C THR A 49 77.47 -44.17 -78.71
N ALA A 50 77.94 -43.50 -77.65
CA ALA A 50 77.51 -43.68 -76.27
C ALA A 50 76.08 -43.16 -76.05
N ALA A 51 75.13 -44.05 -75.76
CA ALA A 51 73.79 -43.68 -75.31
C ALA A 51 73.84 -43.27 -73.81
N LEU A 52 73.93 -41.96 -73.58
CA LEU A 52 73.84 -41.34 -72.26
C LEU A 52 72.49 -41.64 -71.61
N VAL A 53 72.51 -42.44 -70.54
CA VAL A 53 71.39 -42.50 -69.58
C VAL A 53 71.26 -41.11 -68.96
N ARG A 54 70.26 -40.34 -69.41
CA ARG A 54 69.94 -39.04 -68.83
C ARG A 54 69.54 -39.25 -67.36
N LYS A 55 70.44 -38.93 -66.43
CA LYS A 55 70.08 -38.74 -65.02
C LYS A 55 69.02 -37.64 -64.97
N HIS A 56 67.88 -37.96 -64.38
CA HIS A 56 66.82 -36.98 -64.15
C HIS A 56 67.41 -35.83 -63.31
N PRO A 57 67.10 -34.55 -63.59
CA PRO A 57 67.80 -33.40 -62.99
C PRO A 57 67.67 -33.25 -61.46
N TRP A 58 66.99 -34.19 -60.79
CA TRP A 58 66.67 -34.16 -59.35
C TRP A 58 67.37 -35.25 -58.53
N ASP A 59 68.31 -36.00 -59.11
CA ASP A 59 69.12 -36.97 -58.34
C ASP A 59 70.31 -36.29 -57.65
N GLY A 60 70.12 -35.88 -56.39
CA GLY A 60 71.17 -35.36 -55.53
C GLY A 60 70.67 -34.37 -54.48
N LYS A 61 71.56 -33.48 -53.98
CA LYS A 61 71.23 -32.43 -53.00
C LYS A 61 70.12 -31.46 -53.47
N ALA A 62 69.85 -31.42 -54.78
CA ALA A 62 68.80 -30.64 -55.42
C ALA A 62 67.37 -31.00 -54.96
N LYS A 63 67.08 -32.27 -54.61
CA LYS A 63 65.76 -32.66 -54.08
C LYS A 63 65.47 -32.07 -52.70
N TYR A 64 66.50 -31.92 -51.87
CA TYR A 64 66.38 -31.29 -50.56
C TYR A 64 66.24 -29.78 -50.67
N ILE A 65 66.91 -29.15 -51.66
CA ILE A 65 66.75 -27.72 -51.94
C ILE A 65 65.36 -27.42 -52.50
N ALA A 66 64.85 -28.23 -53.42
CA ALA A 66 63.48 -28.10 -53.94
C ALA A 66 62.43 -28.34 -52.84
N LEU A 67 62.65 -29.32 -51.96
CA LEU A 67 61.80 -29.55 -50.79
C LEU A 67 61.82 -28.36 -49.83
N LEU A 68 63.00 -27.80 -49.54
CA LEU A 68 63.14 -26.61 -48.68
C LEU A 68 62.47 -25.39 -49.29
N LEU A 69 62.59 -25.17 -50.60
CA LEU A 69 61.89 -24.09 -51.30
C LEU A 69 60.37 -24.29 -51.30
N CYS A 70 59.88 -25.53 -51.45
CA CYS A 70 58.45 -25.81 -51.31
C CYS A 70 57.97 -25.58 -49.88
N ILE A 71 58.73 -26.00 -48.86
CA ILE A 71 58.39 -25.75 -47.45
C ILE A 71 58.44 -24.24 -47.15
N ALA A 72 59.41 -23.51 -47.68
CA ALA A 72 59.50 -22.06 -47.54
C ALA A 72 58.37 -21.33 -48.28
N ALA A 73 57.98 -21.81 -49.46
CA ALA A 73 56.84 -21.26 -50.22
C ALA A 73 55.51 -21.56 -49.52
N VAL A 74 55.32 -22.77 -48.98
CA VAL A 74 54.15 -23.11 -48.16
C VAL A 74 54.15 -22.28 -46.87
N GLY A 75 55.31 -22.13 -46.22
CA GLY A 75 55.47 -21.29 -45.04
C GLY A 75 55.17 -19.81 -45.33
N LEU A 76 55.57 -19.30 -46.49
CA LEU A 76 55.28 -17.94 -46.95
C LEU A 76 53.81 -17.78 -47.33
N VAL A 77 53.18 -18.78 -47.95
CA VAL A 77 51.74 -18.78 -48.22
C VAL A 77 50.96 -18.82 -46.90
N VAL A 78 51.34 -19.67 -45.95
CA VAL A 78 50.72 -19.70 -44.61
C VAL A 78 50.95 -18.38 -43.87
N PHE A 79 52.15 -17.79 -43.96
CA PHE A 79 52.47 -16.50 -43.36
C PHE A 79 51.67 -15.35 -43.98
N VAL A 80 51.55 -15.31 -45.31
CA VAL A 80 50.73 -14.33 -46.04
C VAL A 80 49.25 -14.54 -45.73
N LEU A 81 48.76 -15.77 -45.70
CA LEU A 81 47.37 -16.08 -45.33
C LEU A 81 47.05 -15.70 -43.88
N TRP A 82 48.00 -15.89 -42.96
CA TRP A 82 47.88 -15.47 -41.56
C TRP A 82 47.91 -13.93 -41.44
N HIS A 83 48.80 -13.27 -42.18
CA HIS A 83 48.97 -11.81 -42.18
C HIS A 83 47.87 -11.07 -42.96
N MET A 84 47.23 -11.72 -43.93
CA MET A 84 46.05 -11.24 -44.66
C MET A 84 44.74 -11.42 -43.86
N GLN A 85 44.80 -11.90 -42.61
CA GLN A 85 43.64 -12.10 -41.74
C GLN A 85 42.50 -12.93 -42.35
N VAL A 86 42.78 -13.78 -43.35
CA VAL A 86 41.77 -14.59 -44.05
C VAL A 86 41.13 -15.64 -43.13
N VAL A 87 41.75 -15.96 -41.99
CA VAL A 87 41.28 -16.94 -40.99
C VAL A 87 40.99 -16.28 -39.63
N GLY A 88 40.89 -14.94 -39.56
CA GLY A 88 40.67 -14.21 -38.31
C GLY A 88 39.29 -13.57 -38.27
N GLY A 89 38.38 -14.08 -37.43
CA GLY A 89 37.09 -13.43 -37.17
C GLY A 89 37.24 -11.97 -36.71
N VAL A 90 36.20 -11.17 -36.94
CA VAL A 90 36.14 -9.77 -36.50
C VAL A 90 35.80 -9.74 -35.02
N THR A 91 36.47 -8.87 -34.25
CA THR A 91 36.16 -8.67 -32.83
C THR A 91 34.79 -8.02 -32.71
N LEU A 92 33.87 -8.68 -32.00
CA LEU A 92 32.53 -8.17 -31.76
C LEU A 92 32.60 -6.94 -30.83
N PRO A 93 32.15 -5.75 -31.27
CA PRO A 93 32.11 -4.57 -30.43
C PRO A 93 31.17 -4.75 -29.23
N ASP A 94 31.53 -4.18 -28.08
CA ASP A 94 30.63 -4.11 -26.93
C ASP A 94 29.61 -2.99 -27.13
N VAL A 95 28.34 -3.38 -27.24
CA VAL A 95 27.20 -2.48 -27.40
C VAL A 95 26.20 -2.60 -26.25
N VAL A 96 26.55 -3.33 -25.18
CA VAL A 96 25.70 -3.41 -23.98
C VAL A 96 25.61 -2.03 -23.34
N GLY A 97 24.41 -1.61 -22.97
CA GLY A 97 24.13 -0.26 -22.46
C GLY A 97 24.07 0.82 -23.53
N TRP A 98 24.17 0.48 -24.83
CA TRP A 98 23.93 1.43 -25.91
C TRP A 98 22.46 1.40 -26.33
N ARG A 99 22.01 2.49 -26.95
CA ARG A 99 20.71 2.53 -27.62
C ARG A 99 20.75 1.76 -28.93
N ILE A 100 19.68 1.05 -29.26
CA ILE A 100 19.57 0.21 -30.47
C ILE A 100 19.85 1.00 -31.75
N GLU A 101 19.41 2.26 -31.83
CA GLU A 101 19.59 3.13 -33.01
C GLU A 101 21.07 3.44 -33.29
N ARG A 102 21.92 3.39 -32.24
CA ARG A 102 23.37 3.58 -32.36
C ARG A 102 24.11 2.25 -32.54
N ALA A 103 23.66 1.21 -31.85
CA ALA A 103 24.32 -0.09 -31.82
C ALA A 103 24.13 -0.88 -33.12
N GLN A 104 22.93 -0.89 -33.68
CA GLN A 104 22.62 -1.59 -34.92
C GLN A 104 23.54 -1.18 -36.09
N PRO A 105 23.68 0.11 -36.46
CA PRO A 105 24.56 0.49 -37.56
C PRO A 105 26.03 0.19 -37.26
N GLN A 106 26.45 0.20 -35.99
CA GLN A 106 27.82 -0.15 -35.62
C GLN A 106 28.11 -1.64 -35.84
N LEU A 107 27.17 -2.52 -35.50
CA LEU A 107 27.29 -3.96 -35.72
C LEU A 107 27.18 -4.33 -37.20
N GLU A 108 26.29 -3.68 -37.94
CA GLU A 108 26.16 -3.87 -39.38
C GLU A 108 27.41 -3.41 -40.14
N ARG A 109 28.02 -2.27 -39.73
CA ARG A 109 29.32 -1.81 -40.27
C ARG A 109 30.46 -2.77 -39.97
N ALA A 110 30.40 -3.47 -38.84
CA ALA A 110 31.35 -4.53 -38.49
C ALA A 110 31.06 -5.85 -39.24
N GLY A 111 30.04 -5.88 -40.11
CA GLY A 111 29.71 -7.02 -40.96
C GLY A 111 28.81 -8.07 -40.31
N PHE A 112 28.14 -7.76 -39.20
CA PHE A 112 27.24 -8.69 -38.51
C PHE A 112 25.76 -8.44 -38.85
N LYS A 113 24.93 -9.48 -38.76
CA LYS A 113 23.46 -9.35 -38.86
C LYS A 113 22.89 -9.18 -37.46
N VAL A 114 21.92 -8.29 -37.29
CA VAL A 114 21.31 -8.01 -35.98
C VAL A 114 19.91 -8.60 -35.91
N ARG A 115 19.63 -9.34 -34.84
CA ARG A 115 18.29 -9.81 -34.48
C ARG A 115 17.94 -9.24 -33.11
N THR A 116 16.76 -8.65 -32.97
CA THR A 116 16.34 -8.01 -31.72
C THR A 116 15.24 -8.81 -31.03
N THR A 117 15.37 -9.00 -29.73
CA THR A 117 14.34 -9.56 -28.84
C THR A 117 14.06 -8.55 -27.73
N SER A 118 12.80 -8.27 -27.42
CA SER A 118 12.45 -7.34 -26.34
C SER A 118 12.22 -8.06 -25.01
N LYS A 119 12.69 -7.49 -23.90
CA LYS A 119 12.43 -7.96 -22.53
C LYS A 119 11.94 -6.81 -21.66
N LEU A 120 10.93 -7.06 -20.83
CA LEU A 120 10.44 -6.07 -19.87
C LEU A 120 11.53 -5.71 -18.85
N ALA A 121 11.79 -4.42 -18.72
CA ALA A 121 12.89 -3.90 -17.92
C ALA A 121 12.54 -2.53 -17.33
N ASP A 122 13.27 -2.11 -16.31
CA ASP A 122 13.06 -0.81 -15.66
C ASP A 122 13.91 0.29 -16.33
N GLU A 123 14.81 -0.09 -17.23
CA GLU A 123 15.68 0.76 -18.01
C GLU A 123 14.92 1.55 -19.10
N PRO A 124 15.48 2.68 -19.59
CA PRO A 124 14.89 3.44 -20.69
C PRO A 124 14.64 2.56 -21.92
N GLU A 125 13.60 2.89 -22.68
CA GLU A 125 13.27 2.18 -23.92
C GLU A 125 14.43 2.17 -24.90
N GLY A 126 14.67 1.01 -25.53
CA GLY A 126 15.66 0.88 -26.61
C GLY A 126 17.10 0.63 -26.13
N LEU A 127 17.32 0.42 -24.83
CA LEU A 127 18.63 0.11 -24.26
C LEU A 127 18.95 -1.38 -24.43
N ILE A 128 20.15 -1.71 -24.88
CA ILE A 128 20.60 -3.10 -24.97
C ILE A 128 21.00 -3.59 -23.58
N LEU A 129 20.28 -4.59 -23.07
CA LEU A 129 20.53 -5.20 -21.77
C LEU A 129 21.53 -6.34 -21.85
N GLU A 130 21.36 -7.19 -22.87
CA GLU A 130 22.18 -8.37 -23.09
C GLU A 130 22.42 -8.56 -24.59
N MET A 131 23.54 -9.20 -24.93
CA MET A 131 23.88 -9.56 -26.30
C MET A 131 24.43 -10.98 -26.33
N ASP A 132 24.06 -11.72 -27.37
CA ASP A 132 24.53 -13.08 -27.62
C ASP A 132 24.95 -13.22 -29.09
N PRO A 133 26.21 -13.59 -29.40
CA PRO A 133 27.31 -13.95 -28.49
C PRO A 133 27.90 -12.79 -27.67
N LYS A 134 28.63 -13.13 -26.59
CA LYS A 134 29.25 -12.16 -25.66
C LYS A 134 30.18 -11.16 -26.37
N PRO A 135 30.26 -9.92 -25.86
CA PRO A 135 31.11 -8.88 -26.45
C PRO A 135 32.58 -9.28 -26.45
N GLN A 136 33.35 -8.67 -27.35
CA GLN A 136 34.80 -8.87 -27.51
C GLN A 136 35.22 -10.28 -27.99
N ALA A 137 34.28 -11.20 -28.22
CA ALA A 137 34.55 -12.46 -28.88
C ALA A 137 34.95 -12.24 -30.36
N ARG A 138 35.84 -13.08 -30.89
CA ARG A 138 36.15 -13.10 -32.33
C ARG A 138 35.13 -13.96 -33.04
N ILE A 139 34.36 -13.36 -33.94
CA ILE A 139 33.24 -14.01 -34.61
C ILE A 139 33.40 -13.85 -36.12
N ILE A 140 32.94 -14.87 -36.85
CA ILE A 140 32.95 -14.86 -38.32
C ILE A 140 31.96 -13.77 -38.79
N PRO A 141 32.37 -12.86 -39.68
CA PRO A 141 31.46 -11.90 -40.30
C PRO A 141 30.23 -12.58 -40.93
N GLY A 142 29.08 -11.93 -40.89
CA GLY A 142 27.80 -12.46 -41.36
C GLY A 142 27.02 -13.29 -40.33
N THR A 143 27.61 -13.56 -39.15
CA THR A 143 26.91 -14.19 -38.02
C THR A 143 25.78 -13.29 -37.52
N THR A 144 24.68 -13.90 -37.08
CA THR A 144 23.54 -13.18 -36.50
C THR A 144 23.75 -13.00 -35.00
N ILE A 145 23.79 -11.76 -34.55
CA ILE A 145 23.90 -11.36 -33.15
C ILE A 145 22.50 -11.08 -32.63
N THR A 146 22.11 -11.74 -31.54
CA THR A 146 20.83 -11.50 -30.88
C THR A 146 21.03 -10.44 -29.79
N LEU A 147 20.30 -9.34 -29.87
CA LEU A 147 20.29 -8.27 -28.88
C LEU A 147 18.99 -8.35 -28.07
N VAL A 148 19.12 -8.36 -26.75
CA VAL A 148 17.98 -8.23 -25.83
C VAL A 148 17.84 -6.75 -25.48
N VAL A 149 16.76 -6.14 -25.96
CA VAL A 149 16.48 -4.71 -25.79
C VAL A 149 15.44 -4.51 -24.68
N SER A 150 15.64 -3.48 -23.86
CA SER A 150 14.71 -3.07 -22.82
C SER A 150 13.42 -2.56 -23.43
N LYS A 151 12.32 -3.14 -22.96
CA LYS A 151 10.97 -2.62 -23.14
C LYS A 151 10.51 -2.09 -21.78
N PRO A 152 10.16 -0.80 -21.64
CA PRO A 152 9.72 -0.26 -20.37
C PRO A 152 8.44 -0.97 -19.93
N ARG A 153 8.29 -1.21 -18.62
CA ARG A 153 7.01 -1.68 -18.07
C ARG A 153 6.04 -0.51 -18.08
N ILE A 154 4.83 -0.77 -18.54
CA ILE A 154 3.78 0.24 -18.64
C ILE A 154 2.67 -0.14 -17.67
N MET A 155 2.15 0.86 -16.95
CA MET A 155 1.00 0.67 -16.07
C MET A 155 -0.25 0.32 -16.89
N PRO A 156 -0.86 -0.85 -16.69
CA PRO A 156 -2.09 -1.21 -17.40
C PRO A 156 -3.28 -0.40 -16.87
N GLU A 157 -4.37 -0.40 -17.64
CA GLU A 157 -5.63 0.19 -17.21
C GLU A 157 -6.33 -0.72 -16.20
N VAL A 158 -6.14 -0.42 -14.91
CA VAL A 158 -6.70 -1.20 -13.79
C VAL A 158 -7.89 -0.51 -13.12
N VAL A 159 -8.07 0.80 -13.33
CA VAL A 159 -9.18 1.55 -12.73
C VAL A 159 -10.50 1.07 -13.33
N GLY A 160 -11.48 0.78 -12.48
CA GLY A 160 -12.76 0.20 -12.88
C GLY A 160 -12.72 -1.30 -13.18
N LYS A 161 -11.60 -1.99 -12.91
CA LYS A 161 -11.51 -3.46 -12.93
C LYS A 161 -11.69 -4.05 -11.55
N THR A 162 -12.04 -5.33 -11.50
CA THR A 162 -12.09 -6.07 -10.23
C THR A 162 -10.68 -6.29 -9.69
N LYS A 163 -10.55 -6.50 -8.38
CA LYS A 163 -9.28 -6.82 -7.73
C LYS A 163 -8.52 -7.97 -8.41
N ASP A 164 -9.22 -9.03 -8.81
CA ASP A 164 -8.62 -10.20 -9.44
C ASP A 164 -8.15 -9.90 -10.87
N GLU A 165 -8.93 -9.13 -11.64
CA GLU A 165 -8.53 -8.70 -12.99
C GLU A 165 -7.34 -7.75 -12.95
N ALA A 166 -7.36 -6.77 -12.04
CA ALA A 166 -6.26 -5.83 -11.84
C ALA A 166 -4.97 -6.56 -11.43
N THR A 167 -5.07 -7.55 -10.55
CA THR A 167 -3.95 -8.39 -10.13
C THR A 167 -3.31 -9.10 -11.33
N LYS A 168 -4.12 -9.76 -12.16
CA LYS A 168 -3.62 -10.45 -13.37
C LYS A 168 -2.90 -9.50 -14.33
N LEU A 169 -3.47 -8.33 -14.59
CA LEU A 169 -2.87 -7.33 -15.49
C LEU A 169 -1.52 -6.82 -14.96
N LEU A 170 -1.38 -6.68 -13.65
CA LEU A 170 -0.13 -6.22 -13.02
C LEU A 170 0.93 -7.32 -12.97
N GLU A 171 0.52 -8.57 -12.77
CA GLU A 171 1.39 -9.76 -12.86
C GLU A 171 1.98 -9.91 -14.26
N GLU A 172 1.18 -9.72 -15.31
CA GLU A 172 1.64 -9.75 -16.71
C GLU A 172 2.73 -8.71 -16.99
N GLN A 173 2.68 -7.56 -16.32
CA GLN A 173 3.70 -6.51 -16.41
C GLN A 173 4.85 -6.71 -15.41
N GLY A 174 4.80 -7.74 -14.57
CA GLY A 174 5.76 -8.04 -13.50
C GLY A 174 5.96 -6.86 -12.53
N LEU A 175 4.88 -6.14 -12.25
CA LEU A 175 4.86 -5.02 -11.31
C LEU A 175 4.60 -5.51 -9.89
N THR A 176 4.94 -4.70 -8.88
CA THR A 176 4.57 -4.98 -7.49
C THR A 176 3.49 -4.00 -7.06
N TRP A 177 2.48 -4.47 -6.31
CA TRP A 177 1.35 -3.65 -5.90
C TRP A 177 0.97 -3.89 -4.43
N GLU A 178 0.20 -2.96 -3.88
CA GLU A 178 -0.43 -3.05 -2.57
C GLU A 178 -1.86 -2.50 -2.64
N PHE A 179 -2.78 -3.14 -1.93
CA PHE A 179 -4.17 -2.71 -1.87
C PHE A 179 -4.41 -1.86 -0.63
N ALA A 180 -5.04 -0.71 -0.82
CA ALA A 180 -5.61 0.12 0.22
C ALA A 180 -7.14 0.06 0.11
N GLU A 181 -7.82 -0.28 1.18
CA GLU A 181 -9.28 -0.31 1.20
C GLU A 181 -9.83 1.08 1.50
N LYS A 182 -10.83 1.51 0.73
CA LYS A 182 -11.57 2.75 0.97
C LYS A 182 -13.07 2.47 1.01
N PRO A 183 -13.79 2.98 2.02
CA PRO A 183 -15.24 2.88 2.06
C PRO A 183 -15.89 3.54 0.85
N ASP A 184 -16.71 2.80 0.11
CA ASP A 184 -17.43 3.27 -1.06
C ASP A 184 -18.82 2.62 -1.19
N ASP A 185 -19.76 3.34 -1.80
CA ASP A 185 -21.15 2.88 -1.96
C ASP A 185 -21.36 2.07 -3.25
N GLY A 186 -20.34 1.99 -4.11
CA GLY A 186 -20.36 1.26 -5.38
C GLY A 186 -20.18 -0.25 -5.23
N THR A 187 -19.78 -0.88 -6.34
CA THR A 187 -19.48 -2.32 -6.37
C THR A 187 -18.27 -2.63 -5.48
N PRO A 188 -18.32 -3.65 -4.61
CA PRO A 188 -17.19 -4.04 -3.78
C PRO A 188 -16.03 -4.59 -4.63
N ASP A 189 -14.81 -4.52 -4.10
CA ASP A 189 -13.58 -5.05 -4.71
C ASP A 189 -13.24 -4.47 -6.09
N LEU A 190 -13.72 -3.26 -6.37
CA LEU A 190 -13.42 -2.49 -7.57
C LEU A 190 -12.24 -1.56 -7.32
N VAL A 191 -11.29 -1.49 -8.25
CA VAL A 191 -10.21 -0.52 -8.17
C VAL A 191 -10.76 0.88 -8.49
N LEU A 192 -10.79 1.75 -7.49
CA LEU A 192 -11.25 3.13 -7.60
C LEU A 192 -10.15 4.07 -8.07
N ASP A 193 -8.92 3.83 -7.62
CA ASP A 193 -7.79 4.71 -7.92
C ASP A 193 -6.45 3.96 -7.91
N SER A 194 -5.46 4.54 -8.58
CA SER A 194 -4.10 4.02 -8.61
C SER A 194 -3.08 5.15 -8.47
N SER A 195 -2.02 4.92 -7.70
CA SER A 195 -0.94 5.88 -7.53
C SER A 195 -0.14 6.16 -8.82
N VAL A 196 -0.25 5.29 -9.83
CA VAL A 196 0.36 5.46 -11.15
C VAL A 196 -0.73 5.48 -12.21
N LYS A 197 -0.73 6.50 -13.06
CA LYS A 197 -1.71 6.61 -14.15
C LYS A 197 -1.50 5.50 -15.18
N ALA A 198 -2.60 4.95 -15.69
CA ALA A 198 -2.57 4.03 -16.82
C ALA A 198 -1.77 4.60 -18.00
N GLY A 199 -1.01 3.75 -18.69
CA GLY A 199 -0.13 4.15 -19.80
C GLY A 199 1.19 4.81 -19.38
N SER A 200 1.40 5.10 -18.10
CA SER A 200 2.66 5.67 -17.62
C SER A 200 3.72 4.58 -17.39
N PRO A 201 5.03 4.90 -17.53
CA PRO A 201 6.10 3.97 -17.18
C PRO A 201 6.07 3.65 -15.68
N ALA A 202 6.18 2.37 -15.35
CA ALA A 202 6.19 1.86 -13.99
C ALA A 202 7.45 1.02 -13.75
N SER A 203 7.96 0.98 -12.51
CA SER A 203 9.12 0.16 -12.15
C SER A 203 8.68 -0.99 -11.28
N SER A 204 9.26 -2.17 -11.50
CA SER A 204 9.05 -3.35 -10.65
C SER A 204 9.49 -3.15 -9.20
N LYS A 205 10.45 -2.24 -8.96
CA LYS A 205 11.00 -1.95 -7.63
C LYS A 205 10.08 -1.11 -6.75
N LYS A 206 9.13 -0.37 -7.35
CA LYS A 206 8.21 0.51 -6.63
C LYS A 206 6.85 -0.16 -6.51
N LYS A 207 6.35 -0.30 -5.28
CA LYS A 207 4.98 -0.76 -5.05
C LYS A 207 3.98 0.27 -5.56
N ILE A 208 3.03 -0.20 -6.35
CA ILE A 208 1.92 0.58 -6.87
C ILE A 208 0.77 0.44 -5.87
N ALA A 209 0.35 1.56 -5.29
CA ALA A 209 -0.77 1.58 -4.36
C ALA A 209 -2.08 1.66 -5.17
N LEU A 210 -2.96 0.69 -4.93
CA LEU A 210 -4.28 0.59 -5.56
C LEU A 210 -5.34 0.78 -4.49
N THR A 211 -6.23 1.74 -4.69
CA THR A 211 -7.37 1.91 -3.78
C THR A 211 -8.54 1.09 -4.28
N ILE A 212 -9.02 0.16 -3.46
CA ILE A 212 -10.18 -0.69 -3.76
C ILE A 212 -11.40 -0.26 -2.95
N SER A 213 -12.57 -0.41 -3.54
CA SER A 213 -13.85 -0.17 -2.87
C SER A 213 -14.15 -1.25 -1.84
N LYS A 214 -14.53 -0.82 -0.65
CA LYS A 214 -15.06 -1.67 0.41
C LYS A 214 -16.40 -1.14 0.87
N LYS A 215 -17.33 -2.03 1.19
CA LYS A 215 -18.63 -1.63 1.73
C LYS A 215 -18.47 -0.96 3.10
N ARG A 216 -19.27 0.07 3.35
CA ARG A 216 -19.43 0.68 4.68
C ARG A 216 -20.29 -0.24 5.53
N GLU A 217 -19.67 -1.06 6.36
CA GLU A 217 -20.37 -1.92 7.31
C GLU A 217 -20.21 -1.38 8.72
N ILE A 218 -21.32 -1.32 9.48
CA ILE A 218 -21.29 -0.85 10.86
C ILE A 218 -20.47 -1.85 11.70
N PRO A 219 -19.33 -1.46 12.30
CA PRO A 219 -18.55 -2.34 13.15
C PRO A 219 -19.30 -2.67 14.43
N ASN A 220 -18.83 -3.69 15.16
CA ASN A 220 -19.37 -3.96 16.49
C ASN A 220 -18.91 -2.87 17.47
N LEU A 221 -19.83 -1.97 17.83
CA LEU A 221 -19.59 -0.89 18.78
C LEU A 221 -20.02 -1.23 20.20
N VAL A 222 -20.66 -2.38 20.42
CA VAL A 222 -21.22 -2.73 21.73
C VAL A 222 -20.10 -2.89 22.76
N SER A 223 -20.30 -2.33 23.95
CA SER A 223 -19.33 -2.28 25.06
C SER A 223 -18.11 -1.39 24.84
N LEU A 224 -18.01 -0.69 23.70
CA LEU A 224 -17.00 0.35 23.51
C LEU A 224 -17.40 1.64 24.22
N SER A 225 -16.41 2.49 24.50
CA SER A 225 -16.65 3.85 24.98
C SER A 225 -17.31 4.70 23.89
N GLU A 226 -18.06 5.72 24.28
CA GLU A 226 -18.64 6.69 23.34
C GLU A 226 -17.58 7.31 22.41
N ALA A 227 -16.40 7.63 22.95
CA ALA A 227 -15.30 8.20 22.18
C ALA A 227 -14.74 7.24 21.12
N ASP A 228 -14.51 5.98 21.49
CA ASP A 228 -13.99 4.97 20.56
C ASP A 228 -15.02 4.58 19.51
N ALA A 229 -16.30 4.48 19.91
CA ALA A 229 -17.40 4.21 19.01
C ALA A 229 -17.61 5.35 18.00
N THR A 230 -17.45 6.60 18.45
CA THR A 230 -17.54 7.78 17.57
C THR A 230 -16.43 7.75 16.52
N LYS A 231 -15.18 7.51 16.92
CA LYS A 231 -14.05 7.38 15.97
C LYS A 231 -14.27 6.26 14.93
N ALA A 232 -14.80 5.13 15.37
CA ALA A 232 -15.09 4.01 14.49
C ALA A 232 -16.19 4.33 13.46
N LEU A 233 -17.20 5.12 13.84
CA LEU A 233 -18.25 5.59 12.91
C LEU A 233 -17.77 6.73 12.02
N GLU A 234 -16.94 7.65 12.51
CA GLU A 234 -16.36 8.73 11.70
C GLU A 234 -15.55 8.18 10.53
N ALA A 235 -14.83 7.07 10.73
CA ALA A 235 -14.09 6.37 9.68
C ALA A 235 -14.98 5.83 8.54
N LEU A 236 -16.29 5.69 8.78
CA LEU A 236 -17.27 5.28 7.77
C LEU A 236 -17.90 6.46 7.00
N GLU A 237 -17.59 7.71 7.39
CA GLU A 237 -18.19 8.92 6.82
C GLU A 237 -19.73 8.95 6.96
N VAL A 238 -20.24 8.54 8.12
CA VAL A 238 -21.68 8.53 8.45
C VAL A 238 -22.03 9.64 9.43
N LYS A 239 -23.31 10.02 9.48
CA LYS A 239 -23.83 10.98 10.47
C LYS A 239 -24.15 10.26 11.77
N ILE A 240 -23.58 10.73 12.86
CA ILE A 240 -23.72 10.09 14.18
C ILE A 240 -24.80 10.80 14.98
N LYS A 241 -25.74 10.03 15.53
CA LYS A 241 -26.70 10.50 16.53
C LYS A 241 -26.49 9.71 17.82
N VAL A 242 -26.34 10.40 18.95
CA VAL A 242 -26.19 9.74 20.25
C VAL A 242 -27.50 9.83 21.04
N SER A 243 -27.92 8.71 21.63
CA SER A 243 -29.06 8.62 22.53
C SER A 243 -28.61 8.03 23.86
N TYR A 244 -28.96 8.68 24.97
CA TYR A 244 -28.55 8.21 26.31
C TYR A 244 -29.66 7.42 26.99
N VAL A 245 -29.29 6.34 27.67
CA VAL A 245 -30.20 5.52 28.50
C VAL A 245 -29.60 5.24 29.86
N ILE A 246 -30.46 5.01 30.85
CA ILE A 246 -30.04 4.66 32.20
C ILE A 246 -29.45 3.24 32.18
N PRO A 247 -28.25 3.01 32.76
CA PRO A 247 -27.68 1.67 32.86
C PRO A 247 -28.56 0.74 33.68
N ALA A 248 -28.75 -0.49 33.20
CA ALA A 248 -29.37 -1.56 33.99
C ALA A 248 -28.48 -1.96 35.18
N ALA A 249 -29.04 -2.67 36.16
CA ALA A 249 -28.29 -3.15 37.32
C ALA A 249 -27.06 -3.97 36.88
N GLY A 250 -25.87 -3.56 37.34
CA GLY A 250 -24.59 -4.20 36.98
C GLY A 250 -23.98 -3.73 35.65
N GLN A 251 -24.63 -2.84 34.91
CA GLN A 251 -24.13 -2.31 33.65
C GLN A 251 -23.18 -1.13 33.88
N LYS A 252 -22.06 -1.10 33.15
CA LYS A 252 -21.12 0.01 33.19
C LYS A 252 -21.72 1.26 32.55
N GLU A 253 -21.32 2.42 33.05
CA GLU A 253 -21.64 3.72 32.48
C GLU A 253 -20.68 4.07 31.33
N GLY A 254 -21.15 4.87 30.37
CA GLY A 254 -20.35 5.43 29.28
C GLY A 254 -20.07 4.45 28.14
N ILE A 255 -20.82 3.35 28.07
CA ILE A 255 -20.64 2.33 27.03
C ILE A 255 -21.81 2.30 26.06
N VAL A 256 -21.51 1.97 24.80
CA VAL A 256 -22.54 1.75 23.78
C VAL A 256 -23.23 0.41 24.04
N VAL A 257 -24.56 0.43 24.06
CA VAL A 257 -25.41 -0.75 24.29
C VAL A 257 -26.09 -1.25 23.04
N LYS A 258 -26.36 -0.33 22.11
CA LYS A 258 -27.09 -0.62 20.89
C LYS A 258 -26.69 0.39 19.82
N THR A 259 -26.74 -0.04 18.57
CA THR A 259 -26.68 0.83 17.40
C THR A 259 -27.89 0.56 16.51
N ASP A 260 -28.33 1.60 15.82
CA ASP A 260 -29.35 1.52 14.77
C ASP A 260 -28.86 2.31 13.54
N PRO A 261 -28.57 1.66 12.40
CA PRO A 261 -28.70 0.22 12.16
C PRO A 261 -27.76 -0.68 13.00
N ALA A 262 -28.10 -1.97 13.08
CA ALA A 262 -27.33 -2.94 13.87
C ALA A 262 -25.94 -3.20 13.26
N TYR A 263 -25.00 -3.70 14.08
CA TYR A 263 -23.67 -4.10 13.60
C TYR A 263 -23.77 -5.10 12.43
N GLY A 264 -22.82 -5.02 11.49
CA GLY A 264 -22.81 -5.81 10.26
C GLY A 264 -23.75 -5.31 9.17
N THR A 265 -24.58 -4.29 9.43
CA THR A 265 -25.43 -3.69 8.40
C THR A 265 -24.59 -2.83 7.46
N VAL A 266 -24.79 -3.02 6.16
CA VAL A 266 -24.20 -2.15 5.12
C VAL A 266 -24.98 -0.84 5.07
N VAL A 267 -24.28 0.28 5.13
CA VAL A 267 -24.85 1.62 5.09
C VAL A 267 -24.26 2.43 3.95
N THR A 268 -24.91 3.54 3.58
CA THR A 268 -24.38 4.48 2.59
C THR A 268 -23.65 5.63 3.25
N LYS A 269 -22.89 6.39 2.47
CA LYS A 269 -22.34 7.68 2.90
C LYS A 269 -23.46 8.58 3.46
N ASP A 270 -23.14 9.36 4.49
CA ASP A 270 -24.06 10.32 5.14
C ASP A 270 -25.33 9.72 5.78
N SER A 271 -25.45 8.39 5.83
CA SER A 271 -26.52 7.72 6.56
C SER A 271 -26.47 8.06 8.05
N VAL A 272 -27.63 8.08 8.71
CA VAL A 272 -27.71 8.39 10.14
C VAL A 272 -27.60 7.09 10.94
N VAL A 273 -26.53 6.96 11.72
CA VAL A 273 -26.36 5.87 12.68
C VAL A 273 -26.63 6.41 14.08
N THR A 274 -27.64 5.85 14.73
CA THR A 274 -27.97 6.18 16.12
C THR A 274 -27.26 5.20 17.05
N MET A 275 -26.32 5.66 17.87
CA MET A 275 -25.77 4.87 18.97
C MET A 275 -26.49 5.17 20.27
N THR A 276 -26.76 4.14 21.06
CA THR A 276 -27.34 4.24 22.39
C THR A 276 -26.24 4.02 23.42
N VAL A 277 -26.01 4.98 24.31
CA VAL A 277 -24.95 4.97 25.32
C VAL A 277 -25.54 4.97 26.73
N THR A 278 -24.98 4.19 27.65
CA THR A 278 -25.38 4.25 29.05
C THR A 278 -24.86 5.52 29.72
N LYS A 279 -25.73 6.25 30.40
CA LYS A 279 -25.36 7.43 31.19
C LYS A 279 -26.05 7.39 32.53
N ASN A 280 -25.31 7.59 33.62
CA ASN A 280 -25.89 7.69 34.94
C ASN A 280 -26.55 9.06 35.08
N LEU A 281 -27.88 9.05 34.92
CA LEU A 281 -28.68 10.27 34.96
C LEU A 281 -28.52 10.98 36.31
N GLY A 282 -28.43 10.24 37.43
CA GLY A 282 -28.30 10.80 38.79
C GLY A 282 -27.10 11.73 38.95
N LYS A 283 -25.89 11.27 38.63
CA LYS A 283 -24.69 12.13 38.70
C LYS A 283 -24.75 13.33 37.76
N THR A 284 -25.38 13.14 36.61
CA THR A 284 -25.53 14.21 35.60
C THR A 284 -26.48 15.29 36.11
N ILE A 285 -27.65 14.92 36.63
CA ILE A 285 -28.63 15.88 37.16
C ILE A 285 -28.18 16.51 38.47
N GLU A 286 -27.35 15.84 39.27
CA GLU A 286 -26.68 16.46 40.43
C GLU A 286 -25.75 17.60 40.01
N ALA A 287 -24.95 17.40 38.94
CA ALA A 287 -24.08 18.44 38.41
C ALA A 287 -24.91 19.61 37.83
N TYR A 288 -25.96 19.31 37.06
CA TYR A 288 -26.84 20.33 36.50
C TYR A 288 -27.58 21.10 37.60
N ALA A 289 -28.06 20.42 38.64
CA ALA A 289 -28.70 21.07 39.77
C ALA A 289 -27.76 22.07 40.47
N LYS A 290 -26.48 21.74 40.65
CA LYS A 290 -25.48 22.69 41.20
C LYS A 290 -25.31 23.91 40.32
N GLU A 291 -25.22 23.72 39.00
CA GLU A 291 -25.10 24.83 38.04
C GLU A 291 -26.36 25.71 38.01
N ILE A 292 -27.55 25.09 38.01
CA ILE A 292 -28.84 25.80 38.07
C ILE A 292 -28.94 26.62 39.35
N VAL A 293 -28.64 26.01 40.51
CA VAL A 293 -28.65 26.73 41.80
C VAL A 293 -27.65 27.87 41.75
N ASN A 294 -26.40 27.65 41.35
CA ASN A 294 -25.45 28.74 41.24
C ASN A 294 -25.95 29.85 40.28
N ALA A 295 -26.56 29.52 39.15
CA ALA A 295 -27.12 30.49 38.21
C ALA A 295 -28.28 31.31 38.81
N VAL A 296 -29.16 30.69 39.60
CA VAL A 296 -30.28 31.37 40.27
C VAL A 296 -29.82 32.33 41.37
N TYR A 297 -28.75 31.98 42.10
CA TYR A 297 -28.28 32.74 43.26
C TYR A 297 -27.00 33.56 42.98
N SER A 298 -26.50 33.63 41.75
CA SER A 298 -25.32 34.46 41.40
C SER A 298 -25.64 35.66 40.50
N GLY A 299 -26.87 35.78 40.01
CA GLY A 299 -27.23 36.87 39.11
C GLY A 299 -27.49 38.18 39.85
N ASP A 300 -26.78 39.22 39.43
CA ASP A 300 -27.06 40.61 39.82
C ASP A 300 -27.81 41.30 38.66
N PRO A 301 -29.12 41.62 38.83
CA PRO A 301 -29.90 42.34 37.83
C PRO A 301 -29.33 43.71 37.46
N GLU A 302 -28.54 44.34 38.34
CA GLU A 302 -27.98 45.69 38.16
C GLU A 302 -26.63 45.68 37.43
N ALA A 303 -25.89 44.57 37.48
CA ALA A 303 -24.58 44.42 36.83
C ALA A 303 -24.66 43.98 35.34
N GLY A 304 -25.83 44.17 34.71
CA GLY A 304 -26.01 43.96 33.27
C GLY A 304 -26.01 42.50 32.80
N GLY A 305 -26.06 41.53 33.71
CA GLY A 305 -25.96 40.12 33.36
C GLY A 305 -27.14 39.29 33.86
N TYR A 306 -28.21 39.18 33.07
CA TYR A 306 -29.14 38.05 33.17
C TYR A 306 -28.50 36.74 32.68
N THR A 307 -27.19 36.59 32.84
CA THR A 307 -26.37 35.44 32.42
C THR A 307 -26.84 34.15 33.09
N GLY A 308 -27.42 34.25 34.30
CA GLY A 308 -28.13 33.13 34.92
C GLY A 308 -29.29 32.62 34.05
N GLY A 309 -29.99 33.51 33.36
CA GLY A 309 -31.08 33.18 32.43
C GLY A 309 -30.64 32.35 31.21
N SER A 310 -29.45 32.60 30.67
CA SER A 310 -28.92 31.79 29.55
C SER A 310 -28.50 30.39 30.02
N VAL A 311 -27.89 30.29 31.20
CA VAL A 311 -27.58 29.00 31.84
C VAL A 311 -28.85 28.22 32.14
N LEU A 312 -29.87 28.86 32.70
CA LEU A 312 -31.18 28.24 32.97
C LEU A 312 -31.85 27.70 31.68
N LYS A 313 -31.77 28.45 30.57
CA LYS A 313 -32.28 28.02 29.27
C LYS A 313 -31.59 26.75 28.73
N GLN A 314 -30.29 26.59 28.98
CA GLN A 314 -29.54 25.42 28.53
C GLN A 314 -30.08 24.13 29.16
N TYR A 315 -30.49 24.21 30.43
CA TYR A 315 -30.91 23.05 31.21
C TYR A 315 -32.42 22.81 31.21
N ALA A 316 -33.23 23.79 30.86
CA ALA A 316 -34.68 23.67 30.90
C ALA A 316 -35.26 22.85 29.75
N ASP A 317 -36.39 22.17 30.03
CA ASP A 317 -37.18 21.47 29.03
C ASP A 317 -37.74 22.48 28.01
N PRO A 318 -37.56 22.26 26.69
CA PRO A 318 -38.09 23.11 25.62
C PRO A 318 -39.59 23.39 25.66
N THR A 319 -40.36 22.52 26.31
CA THR A 319 -41.81 22.61 26.44
C THR A 319 -42.25 23.38 27.68
N MET A 320 -41.31 23.73 28.57
CA MET A 320 -41.58 24.57 29.73
C MET A 320 -42.01 25.97 29.28
N THR A 321 -43.05 26.52 29.92
CA THR A 321 -43.57 27.85 29.60
C THR A 321 -43.31 28.84 30.72
N ILE A 322 -42.83 30.03 30.38
CA ILE A 322 -42.62 31.15 31.30
C ILE A 322 -43.41 32.35 30.77
N GLY A 323 -44.31 32.91 31.58
CA GLY A 323 -45.12 34.06 31.18
C GLY A 323 -45.98 33.81 29.93
N GLY A 324 -46.43 32.58 29.71
CA GLY A 324 -47.24 32.19 28.54
C GLY A 324 -46.45 31.98 27.24
N LYS A 325 -45.12 32.14 27.25
CA LYS A 325 -44.23 31.84 26.11
C LYS A 325 -43.45 30.56 26.37
N SER A 326 -43.03 29.87 25.31
CA SER A 326 -42.03 28.80 25.42
C SER A 326 -40.73 29.36 25.99
N ILE A 327 -40.05 28.60 26.84
CA ILE A 327 -38.75 28.99 27.38
C ILE A 327 -37.72 29.30 26.30
N LYS A 328 -37.82 28.69 25.11
CA LYS A 328 -36.95 28.99 23.97
C LYS A 328 -37.11 30.44 23.49
N ASP A 329 -38.35 30.92 23.48
CA ASP A 329 -38.75 32.22 22.92
C ASP A 329 -38.73 33.34 23.98
N ALA A 330 -38.70 33.00 25.27
CA ALA A 330 -38.54 33.97 26.35
C ALA A 330 -37.13 34.61 26.32
N SER A 331 -37.02 35.88 26.66
CA SER A 331 -35.72 36.55 26.86
C SER A 331 -34.97 35.99 28.08
N GLU A 332 -33.63 36.11 28.11
CA GLU A 332 -32.82 35.69 29.27
C GLU A 332 -33.29 36.37 30.57
N GLN A 333 -33.71 37.62 30.46
CA GLN A 333 -34.32 38.38 31.56
C GLN A 333 -35.64 37.75 32.05
N GLU A 334 -36.57 37.43 31.15
CA GLU A 334 -37.85 36.80 31.51
C GLU A 334 -37.61 35.44 32.19
N VAL A 335 -36.65 34.65 31.68
CA VAL A 335 -36.28 33.35 32.27
C VAL A 335 -35.69 33.54 33.66
N TYR A 336 -34.69 34.42 33.81
CA TYR A 336 -34.06 34.65 35.11
C TYR A 336 -35.06 35.12 36.17
N GLN A 337 -35.92 36.08 35.82
CA GLN A 337 -36.92 36.63 36.73
C GLN A 337 -37.97 35.58 37.16
N ALA A 338 -38.32 34.62 36.30
CA ALA A 338 -39.28 33.57 36.64
C ALA A 338 -38.74 32.56 37.67
N PHE A 339 -37.42 32.37 37.74
CA PHE A 339 -36.77 31.50 38.72
C PHE A 339 -36.43 32.24 40.03
N VAL A 340 -36.20 33.56 39.96
CA VAL A 340 -35.76 34.37 41.10
C VAL A 340 -36.91 35.06 41.83
N LYS A 341 -38.01 35.43 41.15
CA LYS A 341 -39.16 36.10 41.75
C LYS A 341 -40.37 35.19 41.78
N GLN A 342 -40.57 34.46 42.87
CA GLN A 342 -41.89 33.90 43.19
C GLN A 342 -42.54 34.84 44.19
N GLY A 343 -43.39 35.75 43.69
CA GLY A 343 -43.91 36.86 44.49
C GLY A 343 -44.65 36.42 45.76
N ILE A 344 -43.99 36.53 46.90
CA ILE A 344 -44.62 36.54 48.22
C ILE A 344 -44.93 37.99 48.61
N ARG A 345 -46.14 38.21 49.13
CA ARG A 345 -46.55 39.50 49.67
C ARG A 345 -45.93 39.68 51.05
N LEU A 346 -45.00 40.62 51.19
CA LEU A 346 -44.40 40.96 52.48
C LEU A 346 -45.50 41.34 53.50
N PRO A 347 -45.37 40.96 54.77
CA PRO A 347 -46.27 41.41 55.84
C PRO A 347 -46.36 42.94 55.91
N GLU A 348 -47.51 43.44 56.34
CA GLU A 348 -47.75 44.88 56.48
C GLU A 348 -46.79 45.47 57.55
N GLY A 349 -46.02 46.49 57.17
CA GLY A 349 -45.02 47.13 58.04
C GLY A 349 -43.57 46.66 57.83
N VAL A 350 -43.32 45.65 57.00
CA VAL A 350 -41.97 45.24 56.58
C VAL A 350 -41.48 46.15 55.46
N ASP A 351 -40.23 46.60 55.53
CA ASP A 351 -39.63 47.44 54.50
C ASP A 351 -39.63 46.69 53.16
N ALA A 352 -40.30 47.27 52.16
CA ALA A 352 -40.42 46.69 50.82
C ALA A 352 -39.06 46.46 50.15
N ARG A 353 -38.00 47.16 50.60
CA ARG A 353 -36.62 46.98 50.14
C ARG A 353 -36.01 45.64 50.56
N ILE A 354 -36.56 44.97 51.59
CA ILE A 354 -36.11 43.64 52.02
C ILE A 354 -36.45 42.59 50.96
N GLY A 355 -37.59 42.72 50.29
CA GLY A 355 -38.01 41.81 49.21
C GLY A 355 -37.22 41.92 47.91
N VAL A 356 -36.22 42.81 47.84
CA VAL A 356 -35.34 42.99 46.68
C VAL A 356 -33.85 42.82 47.03
N LEU A 357 -33.54 42.32 48.23
CA LEU A 357 -32.17 42.04 48.62
C LEU A 357 -31.53 41.00 47.68
N THR A 358 -30.30 41.28 47.27
CA THR A 358 -29.50 40.34 46.50
C THR A 358 -28.96 39.24 47.40
N ARG A 359 -28.91 38.02 46.87
CA ARG A 359 -28.45 36.82 47.56
C ARG A 359 -27.29 36.19 46.81
N SER A 360 -26.39 35.54 47.52
CA SER A 360 -25.22 34.85 46.97
C SER A 360 -25.04 33.47 47.62
N VAL A 361 -24.62 32.47 46.85
CA VAL A 361 -24.31 31.14 47.40
C VAL A 361 -23.03 31.20 48.22
N VAL A 362 -23.09 30.72 49.47
CA VAL A 362 -21.90 30.49 50.29
C VAL A 362 -21.31 29.12 49.96
N HIS A 363 -22.12 28.08 50.08
CA HIS A 363 -21.78 26.72 49.67
C HIS A 363 -23.04 25.84 49.55
N ILE A 364 -22.92 24.72 48.86
CA ILE A 364 -23.98 23.70 48.72
C ILE A 364 -23.67 22.58 49.70
N GLU A 365 -24.53 22.35 50.70
CA GLU A 365 -24.34 21.34 51.74
C GLU A 365 -24.55 19.92 51.22
N SER A 366 -25.60 19.73 50.41
CA SER A 366 -25.92 18.43 49.85
C SER A 366 -26.73 18.53 48.57
N VAL A 367 -26.55 17.55 47.70
CA VAL A 367 -27.37 17.32 46.52
C VAL A 367 -27.69 15.84 46.49
N ALA A 368 -28.97 15.51 46.40
CA ALA A 368 -29.44 14.13 46.32
C ALA A 368 -30.37 13.98 45.12
N ALA A 369 -29.97 13.14 44.16
CA ALA A 369 -30.78 12.79 43.01
C ALA A 369 -31.53 11.46 43.22
N GLY A 370 -32.84 11.51 43.04
CA GLY A 370 -33.72 10.36 42.95
C GLY A 370 -33.69 9.69 41.57
N SER A 371 -34.06 8.42 41.53
CA SER A 371 -34.14 7.63 40.28
C SER A 371 -35.27 8.07 39.34
N ASP A 372 -36.22 8.85 39.84
CA ASP A 372 -37.36 9.44 39.14
C ASP A 372 -37.06 10.83 38.56
N GLY A 373 -35.83 11.33 38.72
CA GLY A 373 -35.41 12.66 38.27
C GLY A 373 -35.68 13.78 39.27
N ALA A 374 -36.23 13.48 40.45
CA ALA A 374 -36.34 14.45 41.53
C ALA A 374 -34.95 14.74 42.12
N VAL A 375 -34.62 16.00 42.36
CA VAL A 375 -33.35 16.40 42.99
C VAL A 375 -33.65 17.35 44.13
N SER A 376 -33.12 17.05 45.31
CA SER A 376 -33.14 17.95 46.46
C SER A 376 -31.74 18.54 46.65
N VAL A 377 -31.66 19.87 46.70
CA VAL A 377 -30.43 20.61 46.98
C VAL A 377 -30.60 21.40 48.27
N ARG A 378 -29.67 21.23 49.21
CA ARG A 378 -29.57 22.09 50.38
C ARG A 378 -28.43 23.07 50.18
N VAL A 379 -28.73 24.37 50.21
CA VAL A 379 -27.76 25.43 49.94
C VAL A 379 -27.78 26.46 51.06
N VAL A 380 -26.59 26.94 51.45
CA VAL A 380 -26.44 28.06 52.38
C VAL A 380 -26.23 29.33 51.55
N VAL A 381 -27.09 30.31 51.75
CA VAL A 381 -27.08 31.58 51.04
C VAL A 381 -26.75 32.72 51.99
N LYS A 382 -26.12 33.76 51.46
CA LYS A 382 -25.81 35.00 52.18
C LYS A 382 -26.57 36.15 51.54
N TRP A 383 -27.21 36.95 52.39
CA TRP A 383 -27.93 38.15 52.00
C TRP A 383 -27.00 39.37 51.98
N ASP A 384 -27.12 40.20 50.94
CA ASP A 384 -26.38 41.45 50.80
C ASP A 384 -27.23 42.65 51.25
N TRP A 385 -27.02 43.05 52.50
CA TRP A 385 -27.74 44.15 53.14
C TRP A 385 -27.24 45.54 52.73
N SER A 386 -26.13 45.64 51.99
CA SER A 386 -25.53 46.93 51.60
C SER A 386 -26.48 47.80 50.77
N LYS A 387 -27.44 47.17 50.08
CA LYS A 387 -28.47 47.83 49.25
C LYS A 387 -29.50 48.64 50.06
N LEU A 388 -29.61 48.41 51.38
CA LEU A 388 -30.55 49.14 52.23
C LEU A 388 -30.01 50.47 52.77
N GLY A 389 -28.69 50.71 52.68
CA GLY A 389 -28.02 51.92 53.13
C GLY A 389 -26.79 51.65 54.01
N GLY A 390 -25.98 52.69 54.26
CA GLY A 390 -24.72 52.56 55.02
C GLY A 390 -24.90 52.10 56.47
N GLU A 391 -26.09 52.27 57.04
CA GLU A 391 -26.46 51.76 58.37
C GLU A 391 -26.54 50.22 58.45
N TYR A 392 -26.69 49.56 57.30
CA TYR A 392 -26.73 48.09 57.19
C TYR A 392 -25.40 47.49 56.73
N ALA A 393 -24.33 48.29 56.60
CA ALA A 393 -23.05 47.84 56.07
C ALA A 393 -22.36 46.73 56.89
N GLN A 394 -22.73 46.55 58.16
CA GLN A 394 -22.21 45.49 59.04
C GLN A 394 -23.18 44.32 59.23
N VAL A 395 -24.38 44.38 58.64
CA VAL A 395 -25.38 43.32 58.80
C VAL A 395 -25.03 42.15 57.89
N THR A 396 -24.84 40.98 58.48
CA THR A 396 -24.70 39.72 57.76
C THR A 396 -25.81 38.78 58.20
N SER A 397 -26.50 38.18 57.23
CA SER A 397 -27.45 37.10 57.48
C SER A 397 -27.17 35.97 56.49
N THR A 398 -27.23 34.74 57.00
CA THR A 398 -27.13 33.51 56.23
C THR A 398 -28.34 32.65 56.50
N ASP A 399 -28.91 32.07 55.45
CA ASP A 399 -30.07 31.19 55.54
C ASP A 399 -29.81 29.89 54.77
N THR A 400 -30.52 28.82 55.14
CA THR A 400 -30.41 27.51 54.50
C THR A 400 -31.68 27.22 53.70
N HIS A 401 -31.55 27.09 52.39
CA HIS A 401 -32.67 26.83 51.49
C HIS A 401 -32.70 25.36 51.08
N GLU A 402 -33.88 24.77 51.09
CA GLU A 402 -34.13 23.43 50.55
C GLU A 402 -34.83 23.53 49.19
N ILE A 403 -34.03 23.42 48.13
CA ILE A 403 -34.47 23.58 46.75
C ILE A 403 -34.88 22.23 46.19
N LYS A 404 -36.02 22.19 45.52
CA LYS A 404 -36.52 21.00 44.81
C LYS A 404 -36.51 21.24 43.31
N LEU A 405 -35.83 20.37 42.59
CA LEU A 405 -35.77 20.36 41.12
C LEU A 405 -36.36 19.05 40.60
N GLN A 406 -37.00 19.09 39.43
CA GLN A 406 -37.47 17.89 38.74
C GLN A 406 -36.89 17.86 37.33
N PHE A 407 -36.27 16.73 36.96
CA PHE A 407 -35.75 16.49 35.62
C PHE A 407 -36.55 15.43 34.89
N ASN A 408 -36.65 15.57 33.57
CA ASN A 408 -37.18 14.53 32.68
C ASN A 408 -36.12 13.45 32.38
N ARG A 409 -36.51 12.40 31.64
CA ARG A 409 -35.61 11.30 31.24
C ARG A 409 -34.44 11.73 30.35
N SER A 410 -34.53 12.91 29.74
CA SER A 410 -33.48 13.51 28.91
C SER A 410 -32.56 14.45 29.70
N ALA A 411 -32.63 14.43 31.04
CA ALA A 411 -31.87 15.31 31.94
C ALA A 411 -32.22 16.81 31.81
N GLN A 412 -33.43 17.15 31.36
CA GLN A 412 -33.88 18.55 31.27
C GLN A 412 -34.79 18.92 32.44
N LEU A 413 -34.59 20.12 32.97
CA LEU A 413 -35.33 20.68 34.10
C LEU A 413 -36.78 20.99 33.69
N THR A 414 -37.72 20.42 34.44
CA THR A 414 -39.17 20.57 34.23
C THR A 414 -39.84 21.40 35.31
N SER A 415 -39.28 21.42 36.53
CA SER A 415 -39.73 22.28 37.61
C SER A 415 -38.59 22.67 38.54
N PHE A 416 -38.70 23.86 39.12
CA PHE A 416 -37.81 24.40 40.15
C PHE A 416 -38.66 25.05 41.24
N SER A 417 -38.35 24.77 42.50
CA SER A 417 -39.04 25.32 43.66
C SER A 417 -38.04 25.64 44.77
N ASP A 418 -38.08 26.88 45.25
CA ASP A 418 -37.35 27.36 46.43
C ASP A 418 -38.38 27.95 47.42
N PRO A 419 -38.88 27.15 48.38
CA PRO A 419 -39.93 27.59 49.31
C PRO A 419 -39.45 28.62 50.34
N ALA A 420 -38.13 28.75 50.56
CA ALA A 420 -37.52 29.71 51.48
C ALA A 420 -37.06 30.99 50.76
N GLY A 421 -37.36 31.14 49.47
CA GLY A 421 -36.72 32.10 48.58
C GLY A 421 -36.84 33.57 48.93
N ASP A 422 -37.82 33.96 49.75
CA ASP A 422 -38.31 35.34 49.78
C ASP A 422 -38.23 36.06 51.15
N ILE A 423 -37.85 35.39 52.26
CA ILE A 423 -37.76 36.06 53.57
C ILE A 423 -36.54 35.57 54.36
N PRO A 424 -35.53 36.42 54.64
CA PRO A 424 -34.44 36.05 55.53
C PRO A 424 -34.92 35.92 56.97
N GLU A 425 -34.62 34.83 57.67
CA GLU A 425 -34.61 34.85 59.13
C GLU A 425 -33.43 35.72 59.61
N TYR A 426 -33.73 36.73 60.44
CA TYR A 426 -32.70 37.55 61.08
C TYR A 426 -33.04 37.81 62.54
N THR A 427 -32.03 37.69 63.40
CA THR A 427 -32.06 38.19 64.76
C THR A 427 -31.23 39.47 64.80
N MET A 428 -31.87 40.59 65.12
CA MET A 428 -31.13 41.81 65.47
C MET A 428 -30.47 41.59 66.83
N SER A 429 -29.15 41.74 66.91
CA SER A 429 -28.41 41.80 68.18
C SER A 429 -28.61 43.14 68.86
#